data_AF-A0A2R5EUZ9-F1
#
_entry.id   AF-A0A2R5EUZ9-F1
#
_cell.length_a   1.000
_cell.length_b   1.000
_cell.length_c   1.000
_cell.angle_alpha   90.00
_cell.angle_beta   90.00
_cell.angle_gamma   90.00
#
_symmetry.space_group_name_H-M   'P 1'
#
loop_
_entity.id
_entity.type
_entity.pdbx_description
1 polymer ?
#
loop_
_entity_poly.entity_id
_entity_poly.type
_entity_poly.pdbx_seq_one_letter_code
_entity_poly.pdbx_strand_id
1 'polypeptide(L)'
;MSVTNERRYRFSEAPIWEIQRQYYEEAGMTAWHNDQVPQYITSNPMIGGAYAEMIFGLLMDRAAQGLAEEPVCIVEVGAGVGRLACHVLHELRSLIQYADIPLPPFRYWMTDLAMSNVLAWKEHPALQPFLEDGTLDVARFDAVQDTELHLLVSGERIVAGALKQPLVIVANYFFDGIPQELLYMGDGRVYETDVFISSAQRGENEGEEAAAKLDRLSLRYEHRPAPEYEQEDYSYRDLIAFYQEELDESHLLFPSSGFVCLERLHALSTAGSALITADKGDHRIDNWRNAPPPELIRHGGFSFTANYHAFQYVFERQGALALFPPQHYKNINVGCILRLDRPKAYVQTRLAYRRVVERFGPDEFYSLKEWLDGHLDTMGLQQFLGFWRLGGYDAEFFAQSARRISELLPDAYEDELDDMTRGIELMWSSYYVMEQKYDLALDAGLILFEMDRYKEAKTFLEASVEAEKDEVVSTVYYCLAICCFEQEQEEEAVRYLKLLLELEPDHEEASALLQEFEK
;
A
#
# COMPACT_ATOMS: atom_id res chain seq x y z
N MET A 1 -46.16 11.38 9.38
CA MET A 1 -45.06 12.15 8.77
C MET A 1 -43.86 11.98 9.68
N SER A 2 -42.91 11.11 9.31
CA SER A 2 -41.65 11.01 10.04
C SER A 2 -40.87 12.30 9.79
N VAL A 3 -40.60 13.07 10.82
CA VAL A 3 -39.73 14.24 10.72
C VAL A 3 -38.32 13.70 10.59
N THR A 4 -37.80 13.60 9.36
CA THR A 4 -36.36 13.40 9.13
C THR A 4 -35.65 14.65 9.65
N ASN A 5 -34.85 14.48 10.68
CA ASN A 5 -34.14 15.60 11.33
C ASN A 5 -32.85 15.86 10.53
N GLU A 6 -32.96 16.55 9.40
CA GLU A 6 -31.80 16.95 8.59
C GLU A 6 -31.00 18.04 9.31
N ARG A 7 -29.69 17.84 9.42
CA ARG A 7 -28.76 18.87 9.92
C ARG A 7 -27.79 19.27 8.82
N ARG A 8 -27.58 20.59 8.69
CA ARG A 8 -26.65 21.21 7.74
C ARG A 8 -25.27 21.31 8.38
N TYR A 9 -24.24 20.96 7.60
CA TYR A 9 -22.83 21.09 7.96
C TYR A 9 -22.06 21.67 6.78
N ARG A 10 -20.99 22.42 7.06
CA ARG A 10 -19.93 22.63 6.07
C ARG A 10 -19.33 21.26 5.74
N PHE A 11 -19.06 20.95 4.47
CA PHE A 11 -18.66 19.60 4.07
C PHE A 11 -17.42 19.08 4.82
N SER A 12 -16.40 19.91 5.02
CA SER A 12 -15.18 19.57 5.78
C SER A 12 -15.39 19.43 7.29
N GLU A 13 -16.49 19.94 7.84
CA GLU A 13 -16.84 19.90 9.27
C GLU A 13 -17.96 18.89 9.55
N ALA A 14 -18.40 18.17 8.51
CA ALA A 14 -19.46 17.20 8.62
C ALA A 14 -19.03 16.01 9.50
N PRO A 15 -19.94 15.43 10.30
CA PRO A 15 -19.63 14.30 11.19
C PRO A 15 -19.13 13.06 10.46
N ILE A 16 -19.27 12.97 9.14
CA ILE A 16 -18.75 11.85 8.33
C ILE A 16 -17.25 11.65 8.54
N TRP A 17 -16.47 12.71 8.66
CA TRP A 17 -15.01 12.64 8.82
C TRP A 17 -14.60 12.08 10.18
N GLU A 18 -15.33 12.45 11.22
CA GLU A 18 -15.09 11.91 12.57
C GLU A 18 -15.53 10.44 12.66
N ILE A 19 -16.64 10.07 12.00
CA ILE A 19 -17.06 8.67 11.92
C ILE A 19 -16.03 7.82 11.16
N GLN A 20 -15.46 8.34 10.07
CA GLN A 20 -14.38 7.67 9.34
C GLN A 20 -13.13 7.48 10.20
N ARG A 21 -12.72 8.52 10.92
CA ARG A 21 -11.63 8.43 11.89
C ARG A 21 -11.88 7.33 12.92
N GLN A 22 -13.08 7.31 13.52
CA GLN A 22 -13.46 6.30 14.49
C GLN A 22 -13.44 4.90 13.89
N TYR A 23 -13.91 4.71 12.65
CA TYR A 23 -13.85 3.42 11.97
C TYR A 23 -12.41 2.87 11.90
N TYR A 24 -11.44 3.66 11.45
CA TYR A 24 -10.05 3.20 11.35
C TYR A 24 -9.39 3.00 12.72
N GLU A 25 -9.68 3.84 13.71
CA GLU A 25 -9.17 3.66 15.08
C GLU A 25 -9.77 2.43 15.77
N GLU A 26 -11.06 2.11 15.52
CA GLU A 26 -11.76 0.93 16.05
C GLU A 26 -11.33 -0.37 15.35
N ALA A 27 -11.27 -0.37 14.01
CA ALA A 27 -10.96 -1.55 13.22
C ALA A 27 -9.47 -1.90 13.22
N GLY A 28 -8.58 -0.90 13.19
CA GLY A 28 -7.14 -1.13 13.04
C GLY A 28 -6.82 -2.05 11.85
N MET A 29 -5.93 -3.03 12.06
CA MET A 29 -5.49 -3.99 11.02
C MET A 29 -6.65 -4.77 10.37
N THR A 30 -7.76 -4.96 11.09
CA THR A 30 -8.92 -5.70 10.58
C THR A 30 -9.70 -4.93 9.50
N ALA A 31 -9.48 -3.62 9.34
CA ALA A 31 -10.12 -2.82 8.30
C ALA A 31 -9.79 -3.34 6.87
N TRP A 32 -8.67 -4.04 6.72
CA TRP A 32 -8.21 -4.61 5.45
C TRP A 32 -8.49 -6.11 5.31
N HIS A 33 -9.16 -6.73 6.30
CA HIS A 33 -9.51 -8.14 6.25
C HIS A 33 -10.58 -8.40 5.16
N ASN A 34 -10.45 -9.50 4.41
CA ASN A 34 -11.34 -9.86 3.29
C ASN A 34 -11.55 -8.74 2.27
N ASP A 35 -10.51 -7.95 1.99
CA ASP A 35 -10.55 -6.81 1.05
C ASP A 35 -11.67 -5.79 1.35
N GLN A 36 -12.06 -5.65 2.63
CA GLN A 36 -13.04 -4.64 3.02
C GLN A 36 -12.57 -3.25 2.59
N VAL A 37 -11.34 -2.85 2.93
CA VAL A 37 -10.66 -1.69 2.36
C VAL A 37 -9.70 -2.16 1.26
N PRO A 38 -9.85 -1.73 -0.01
CA PRO A 38 -8.95 -2.13 -1.09
C PRO A 38 -7.51 -1.67 -0.82
N GLN A 39 -6.55 -2.60 -0.91
CA GLN A 39 -5.13 -2.32 -0.64
C GLN A 39 -4.14 -2.88 -1.65
N TYR A 40 -4.52 -3.91 -2.41
CA TYR A 40 -3.56 -4.65 -3.24
C TYR A 40 -2.78 -3.75 -4.21
N ILE A 41 -3.49 -2.90 -4.96
CA ILE A 41 -2.88 -2.07 -6.00
C ILE A 41 -1.85 -1.06 -5.44
N THR A 42 -1.97 -0.70 -4.16
CA THR A 42 -1.06 0.22 -3.47
C THR A 42 -0.05 -0.48 -2.54
N SER A 43 -0.10 -1.81 -2.42
CA SER A 43 0.66 -2.60 -1.43
C SER A 43 1.21 -3.93 -1.97
N ASN A 44 1.61 -3.98 -3.25
CA ASN A 44 2.24 -5.15 -3.86
C ASN A 44 3.73 -4.89 -4.21
N PRO A 45 4.54 -5.91 -4.54
CA PRO A 45 5.96 -5.73 -4.84
C PRO A 45 6.22 -4.81 -6.04
N MET A 46 5.31 -4.74 -7.02
CA MET A 46 5.47 -3.88 -8.19
C MET A 46 5.52 -2.39 -7.78
N ILE A 47 4.52 -1.92 -7.04
CA ILE A 47 4.51 -0.53 -6.58
C ILE A 47 5.60 -0.27 -5.52
N GLY A 48 5.89 -1.24 -4.65
CA GLY A 48 7.00 -1.15 -3.71
C GLY A 48 8.35 -0.96 -4.40
N GLY A 49 8.61 -1.71 -5.46
CA GLY A 49 9.83 -1.58 -6.25
C GLY A 49 9.89 -0.29 -7.06
N ALA A 50 8.76 0.18 -7.60
CA ALA A 50 8.68 1.49 -8.24
C ALA A 50 9.08 2.62 -7.27
N TYR A 51 8.65 2.54 -6.01
CA TYR A 51 8.98 3.53 -4.98
C TYR A 51 10.44 3.43 -4.55
N ALA A 52 10.95 2.21 -4.35
CA ALA A 52 12.35 1.95 -4.06
C ALA A 52 13.28 2.54 -5.14
N GLU A 53 12.97 2.36 -6.43
CA GLU A 53 13.73 2.94 -7.56
C GLU A 53 13.76 4.48 -7.52
N MET A 54 12.62 5.12 -7.23
CA MET A 54 12.56 6.58 -7.12
C MET A 54 13.36 7.11 -5.92
N ILE A 55 13.24 6.44 -4.77
CA ILE A 55 13.98 6.78 -3.54
C ILE A 55 15.47 6.56 -3.77
N PHE A 56 15.87 5.43 -4.33
CA PHE A 56 17.25 5.12 -4.70
C PHE A 56 17.83 6.18 -5.66
N GLY A 57 17.05 6.59 -6.65
CA GLY A 57 17.39 7.72 -7.52
C GLY A 57 17.66 9.00 -6.74
N LEU A 58 16.83 9.31 -5.74
CA LEU A 58 17.05 10.48 -4.87
C LEU A 58 18.34 10.35 -4.07
N LEU A 59 18.63 9.17 -3.49
CA LEU A 59 19.88 8.92 -2.77
C LEU A 59 21.10 9.15 -3.69
N MET A 60 21.06 8.65 -4.93
CA MET A 60 22.12 8.89 -5.92
C MET A 60 22.29 10.37 -6.27
N ASP A 61 21.18 11.10 -6.44
CA ASP A 61 21.23 12.55 -6.73
C ASP A 61 21.83 13.33 -5.54
N ARG A 62 21.54 12.91 -4.29
CA ARG A 62 22.13 13.50 -3.08
C ARG A 62 23.62 13.17 -2.94
N ALA A 63 24.02 11.94 -3.20
CA ALA A 63 25.42 11.54 -3.22
C ALA A 63 26.21 12.34 -4.28
N ALA A 64 25.65 12.52 -5.48
CA ALA A 64 26.26 13.33 -6.54
C ALA A 64 26.43 14.81 -6.18
N GLN A 65 25.62 15.32 -5.24
CA GLN A 65 25.75 16.66 -4.67
C GLN A 65 26.75 16.73 -3.50
N GLY A 66 27.42 15.62 -3.16
CA GLY A 66 28.36 15.53 -2.05
C GLY A 66 27.70 15.40 -0.67
N LEU A 67 26.41 15.03 -0.62
CA LEU A 67 25.59 15.02 0.59
C LEU A 67 25.25 13.58 0.99
N ALA A 68 26.29 12.82 1.36
CA ALA A 68 26.22 11.37 1.61
C ALA A 68 26.38 10.95 3.09
N GLU A 69 26.52 11.90 4.02
CA GLU A 69 26.75 11.56 5.44
C GLU A 69 25.43 11.50 6.25
N GLU A 70 24.60 12.53 6.12
CA GLU A 70 23.32 12.63 6.86
C GLU A 70 22.25 11.73 6.22
N PRO A 71 21.39 11.07 7.02
CA PRO A 71 20.38 10.17 6.49
C PRO A 71 19.26 10.91 5.77
N VAL A 72 18.79 10.35 4.66
CA VAL A 72 17.51 10.75 4.02
C VAL A 72 16.38 10.03 4.76
N CYS A 73 15.46 10.80 5.34
CA CYS A 73 14.29 10.22 6.02
C CYS A 73 13.12 10.08 5.04
N ILE A 74 12.40 8.97 5.16
CA ILE A 74 11.19 8.63 4.42
C ILE A 74 10.07 8.51 5.45
N VAL A 75 8.98 9.24 5.27
CA VAL A 75 7.78 9.11 6.10
C VAL A 75 6.63 8.59 5.26
N GLU A 76 6.06 7.47 5.65
CA GLU A 76 4.83 6.94 5.07
C GLU A 76 3.65 7.37 5.94
N VAL A 77 2.73 8.13 5.37
CA VAL A 77 1.52 8.59 6.05
C VAL A 77 0.34 7.69 5.70
N GLY A 78 -0.32 7.16 6.74
CA GLY A 78 -1.39 6.18 6.56
C GLY A 78 -0.87 4.86 6.02
N ALA A 79 0.17 4.29 6.65
CA ALA A 79 0.80 3.06 6.17
C ALA A 79 -0.11 1.81 6.27
N GLY A 80 -1.28 1.93 6.93
CA GLY A 80 -2.31 0.90 6.96
C GLY A 80 -1.81 -0.41 7.54
N VAL A 81 -1.80 -1.47 6.74
CA VAL A 81 -1.29 -2.77 7.19
C VAL A 81 0.23 -2.86 7.24
N GLY A 82 0.96 -1.91 6.63
CA GLY A 82 2.42 -1.87 6.61
C GLY A 82 3.11 -2.71 5.52
N ARG A 83 2.33 -3.38 4.67
CA ARG A 83 2.84 -4.26 3.60
C ARG A 83 3.67 -3.50 2.55
N LEU A 84 3.25 -2.29 2.17
CA LEU A 84 4.02 -1.45 1.25
C LEU A 84 5.42 -1.15 1.79
N ALA A 85 5.51 -0.70 3.05
CA ALA A 85 6.77 -0.38 3.70
C ALA A 85 7.75 -1.56 3.63
N CYS A 86 7.28 -2.78 3.89
CA CYS A 86 8.08 -4.00 3.79
C CYS A 86 8.64 -4.19 2.37
N HIS A 87 7.82 -4.06 1.33
CA HIS A 87 8.28 -4.17 -0.06
C HIS A 87 9.30 -3.08 -0.43
N VAL A 88 9.05 -1.83 -0.04
CA VAL A 88 9.98 -0.71 -0.31
C VAL A 88 11.31 -0.92 0.40
N LEU A 89 11.28 -1.30 1.68
CA LEU A 89 12.47 -1.54 2.51
C LEU A 89 13.33 -2.67 1.95
N HIS A 90 12.71 -3.79 1.57
CA HIS A 90 13.41 -4.92 0.99
C HIS A 90 14.07 -4.55 -0.35
N GLU A 91 13.30 -3.98 -1.27
CA GLU A 91 13.83 -3.65 -2.60
C GLU A 91 14.85 -2.52 -2.56
N LEU A 92 14.66 -1.50 -1.72
CA LEU A 92 15.63 -0.41 -1.59
C LEU A 92 16.97 -0.91 -1.04
N ARG A 93 16.97 -1.84 -0.07
CA ARG A 93 18.20 -2.50 0.40
C ARG A 93 18.87 -3.31 -0.70
N SER A 94 18.08 -4.07 -1.46
CA SER A 94 18.58 -4.85 -2.60
C SER A 94 19.27 -3.94 -3.63
N LEU A 95 18.64 -2.83 -4.02
CA LEU A 95 19.20 -1.84 -4.95
C LEU A 95 20.50 -1.21 -4.42
N ILE A 96 20.53 -0.82 -3.14
CA ILE A 96 21.72 -0.23 -2.51
C ILE A 96 22.86 -1.25 -2.47
N GLN A 97 22.58 -2.48 -2.05
CA GLN A 97 23.57 -3.56 -1.99
C GLN A 97 24.09 -3.90 -3.39
N TYR A 98 23.21 -3.99 -4.38
CA TYR A 98 23.58 -4.29 -5.75
C TYR A 98 24.45 -3.20 -6.38
N ALA A 99 24.12 -1.93 -6.12
CA ALA A 99 24.87 -0.81 -6.66
C ALA A 99 26.27 -0.68 -6.04
N ASP A 100 26.43 -1.03 -4.75
CA ASP A 100 27.70 -1.03 -4.02
C ASP A 100 28.51 0.27 -4.19
N ILE A 101 27.82 1.41 -4.08
CA ILE A 101 28.40 2.75 -4.16
C ILE A 101 28.11 3.55 -2.89
N PRO A 102 28.93 4.56 -2.55
CA PRO A 102 28.65 5.45 -1.43
C PRO A 102 27.35 6.23 -1.66
N LEU A 103 26.38 6.04 -0.77
CA LEU A 103 25.09 6.73 -0.76
C LEU A 103 24.82 7.26 0.66
N PRO A 104 24.02 8.33 0.82
CA PRO A 104 23.51 8.67 2.13
C PRO A 104 22.74 7.48 2.73
N PRO A 105 22.89 7.22 4.04
CA PRO A 105 21.99 6.31 4.74
C PRO A 105 20.53 6.75 4.58
N PHE A 106 19.59 5.85 4.87
CA PHE A 106 18.18 6.20 4.91
C PHE A 106 17.52 5.71 6.20
N ARG A 107 16.43 6.39 6.59
CA ARG A 107 15.53 5.95 7.66
C ARG A 107 14.10 5.98 7.14
N TYR A 108 13.33 4.95 7.43
CA TYR A 108 11.93 4.83 7.06
C TYR A 108 11.07 4.95 8.32
N TRP A 109 10.02 5.76 8.25
CA TRP A 109 9.09 6.00 9.35
C TRP A 109 7.69 5.67 8.90
N MET A 110 7.15 4.56 9.40
CA MET A 110 5.75 4.20 9.17
C MET A 110 4.88 4.96 10.14
N THR A 111 3.84 5.62 9.63
CA THR A 111 2.91 6.38 10.46
C THR A 111 1.46 6.07 10.14
N ASP A 112 0.64 5.99 11.19
CA ASP A 112 -0.81 5.85 11.08
C ASP A 112 -1.52 6.67 12.15
N LEU A 113 -2.81 6.92 11.93
CA LEU A 113 -3.68 7.49 12.96
C LEU A 113 -4.00 6.46 14.04
N ALA A 114 -4.24 5.20 13.64
CA ALA A 114 -4.61 4.10 14.52
C ALA A 114 -3.38 3.56 15.25
N MET A 115 -3.32 3.78 16.58
CA MET A 115 -2.21 3.28 17.40
C MET A 115 -2.16 1.74 17.43
N SER A 116 -3.29 1.06 17.22
CA SER A 116 -3.34 -0.40 17.08
C SER A 116 -2.49 -0.90 15.92
N ASN A 117 -2.52 -0.23 14.76
CA ASN A 117 -1.65 -0.54 13.61
C ASN A 117 -0.18 -0.33 13.97
N VAL A 118 0.13 0.82 14.57
CA VAL A 118 1.49 1.19 15.00
C VAL A 118 2.09 0.13 15.94
N LEU A 119 1.30 -0.36 16.90
CA LEU A 119 1.73 -1.41 17.82
C LEU A 119 1.83 -2.77 17.14
N ALA A 120 0.95 -3.09 16.18
CA ALA A 120 1.02 -4.35 15.44
C ALA A 120 2.30 -4.46 14.59
N TRP A 121 2.69 -3.39 13.90
CA TRP A 121 3.92 -3.38 13.09
C TRP A 121 5.18 -3.62 13.93
N LYS A 122 5.20 -3.13 15.17
CA LYS A 122 6.32 -3.34 16.10
C LYS A 122 6.56 -4.78 16.45
N GLU A 123 5.54 -5.63 16.36
CA GLU A 123 5.63 -7.06 16.66
C GLU A 123 5.67 -7.90 15.36
N HIS A 124 5.54 -7.26 14.19
CA HIS A 124 5.43 -7.97 12.92
C HIS A 124 6.78 -8.60 12.52
N PRO A 125 6.86 -9.92 12.25
CA PRO A 125 8.12 -10.61 11.97
C PRO A 125 8.90 -10.04 10.78
N ALA A 126 8.21 -9.72 9.68
CA ALA A 126 8.86 -9.17 8.48
C ALA A 126 9.47 -7.77 8.69
N LEU A 127 9.06 -7.05 9.76
CA LEU A 127 9.56 -5.71 10.07
C LEU A 127 10.68 -5.73 11.13
N GLN A 128 10.80 -6.80 11.93
CA GLN A 128 11.79 -6.90 13.01
C GLN A 128 13.22 -6.59 12.56
N PRO A 129 13.74 -7.15 11.44
CA PRO A 129 15.11 -6.88 11.04
C PRO A 129 15.40 -5.38 10.79
N PHE A 130 14.41 -4.63 10.31
CA PHE A 130 14.53 -3.20 10.04
C PHE A 130 14.37 -2.35 11.31
N LEU A 131 13.56 -2.79 12.27
CA LEU A 131 13.39 -2.13 13.56
C LEU A 131 14.66 -2.29 14.41
N GLU A 132 15.24 -3.50 14.42
CA GLU A 132 16.42 -3.83 15.22
C GLU A 132 17.69 -3.08 14.78
N ASP A 133 17.88 -2.89 13.47
CA ASP A 133 19.03 -2.14 12.94
C ASP A 133 18.79 -0.63 12.81
N GLY A 134 17.61 -0.14 13.20
CA GLY A 134 17.24 1.27 13.23
C GLY A 134 16.95 1.89 11.85
N THR A 135 16.84 1.08 10.81
CA THR A 135 16.41 1.55 9.48
C THR A 135 14.93 1.92 9.47
N LEU A 136 14.09 1.20 10.22
CA LEU A 136 12.67 1.46 10.38
C LEU A 136 12.37 1.99 11.78
N ASP A 137 11.50 2.99 11.85
CA ASP A 137 10.83 3.43 13.07
C ASP A 137 9.34 3.62 12.81
N VAL A 138 8.55 3.75 13.88
CA VAL A 138 7.09 3.83 13.82
C VAL A 138 6.58 4.95 14.70
N ALA A 139 5.53 5.64 14.26
CA ALA A 139 4.90 6.69 15.04
C ALA A 139 3.39 6.76 14.77
N ARG A 140 2.63 7.18 15.78
CA ARG A 140 1.28 7.69 15.52
C ARG A 140 1.40 9.09 14.91
N PHE A 141 0.64 9.36 13.87
CA PHE A 141 0.57 10.69 13.25
C PHE A 141 -0.85 11.03 12.83
N ASP A 142 -1.36 12.13 13.37
CA ASP A 142 -2.64 12.72 12.98
C ASP A 142 -2.42 13.77 11.88
N ALA A 143 -2.78 13.39 10.65
CA ALA A 143 -2.71 14.21 9.45
C ALA A 143 -3.46 15.55 9.53
N VAL A 144 -4.36 15.74 10.50
CA VAL A 144 -5.13 16.97 10.71
C VAL A 144 -4.51 17.80 11.82
N GLN A 145 -3.98 17.20 12.88
CA GLN A 145 -3.60 17.92 14.11
C GLN A 145 -2.10 18.02 14.35
N ASP A 146 -1.33 16.98 14.03
CA ASP A 146 0.06 16.88 14.47
C ASP A 146 1.01 17.77 13.66
N THR A 147 2.03 18.31 14.30
CA THR A 147 3.06 19.19 13.69
C THR A 147 4.48 18.64 13.84
N GLU A 148 4.60 17.50 14.51
CA GLU A 148 5.85 16.83 14.84
C GLU A 148 5.63 15.33 14.88
N LEU A 149 6.72 14.56 14.78
CA LEU A 149 6.69 13.10 14.89
C LEU A 149 7.37 12.67 16.18
N HIS A 150 6.72 11.76 16.90
CA HIS A 150 7.28 11.08 18.06
C HIS A 150 7.55 9.62 17.70
N LEU A 151 8.82 9.32 17.42
CA LEU A 151 9.25 8.00 17.01
C LEU A 151 9.28 7.06 18.22
N LEU A 152 8.63 5.90 18.11
CA LEU A 152 8.41 5.00 19.25
C LEU A 152 9.57 4.05 19.52
N VAL A 153 10.37 3.70 18.51
CA VAL A 153 11.51 2.79 18.69
C VAL A 153 12.74 3.57 19.15
N SER A 154 13.12 4.62 18.43
CA SER A 154 14.26 5.49 18.80
C SER A 154 13.97 6.43 19.97
N GLY A 155 12.71 6.79 20.20
CA GLY A 155 12.32 7.83 21.16
C GLY A 155 12.62 9.26 20.68
N GLU A 156 13.01 9.43 19.42
CA GLU A 156 13.30 10.75 18.84
C GLU A 156 12.02 11.58 18.64
N ARG A 157 12.16 12.90 18.82
CA ARG A 157 11.12 13.88 18.49
C ARG A 157 11.59 14.71 17.30
N ILE A 158 10.89 14.58 16.17
CA ILE A 158 11.21 15.28 14.93
C ILE A 158 10.31 16.50 14.79
N VAL A 159 10.92 17.69 14.83
CA VAL A 159 10.25 18.98 14.76
C VAL A 159 10.64 19.74 13.48
N ALA A 160 9.99 20.87 13.23
CA ALA A 160 10.33 21.73 12.09
C ALA A 160 11.83 22.08 12.04
N GLY A 161 12.45 21.90 10.88
CA GLY A 161 13.87 22.16 10.61
C GLY A 161 14.84 21.13 11.21
N ALA A 162 14.35 20.03 11.79
CA ALA A 162 15.22 19.00 12.37
C ALA A 162 16.06 18.26 11.32
N LEU A 163 15.59 18.16 10.08
CA LEU A 163 16.23 17.40 9.02
C LEU A 163 17.07 18.29 8.09
N LYS A 164 18.28 17.81 7.77
CA LYS A 164 19.24 18.46 6.85
C LYS A 164 19.19 17.89 5.43
N GLN A 165 18.67 16.68 5.28
CA GLN A 165 18.39 16.05 3.99
C GLN A 165 16.90 16.24 3.63
N PRO A 166 16.54 16.15 2.35
CA PRO A 166 15.14 16.16 1.96
C PRO A 166 14.32 15.09 2.68
N LEU A 167 13.09 15.42 3.05
CA LEU A 167 12.12 14.44 3.53
C LEU A 167 11.41 13.81 2.32
N VAL A 168 11.48 12.49 2.19
CA VAL A 168 10.60 11.77 1.27
C VAL A 168 9.29 11.48 2.00
N ILE A 169 8.17 11.81 1.38
CA ILE A 169 6.82 11.59 1.90
C ILE A 169 6.16 10.57 0.98
N VAL A 170 5.68 9.46 1.54
CA VAL A 170 4.89 8.44 0.84
C VAL A 170 3.45 8.55 1.32
N ALA A 171 2.50 8.69 0.40
CA ALA A 171 1.07 8.85 0.72
C ALA A 171 0.20 8.11 -0.31
N ASN A 172 -0.26 6.91 0.03
CA ASN A 172 -1.11 6.08 -0.83
C ASN A 172 -2.51 5.96 -0.23
N TYR A 173 -3.56 6.10 -1.05
CA TYR A 173 -4.97 6.13 -0.58
C TYR A 173 -5.15 6.97 0.68
N PHE A 174 -4.50 8.14 0.65
CA PHE A 174 -4.39 9.01 1.81
C PHE A 174 -5.20 10.27 1.58
N PHE A 175 -5.05 10.90 0.42
CA PHE A 175 -5.73 12.17 0.13
C PHE A 175 -7.20 11.97 -0.19
N ASP A 176 -7.61 10.78 -0.64
CA ASP A 176 -9.00 10.37 -0.81
C ASP A 176 -9.73 10.08 0.52
N GLY A 177 -8.99 9.87 1.61
CA GLY A 177 -9.48 9.44 2.92
C GLY A 177 -9.42 10.48 4.04
N ILE A 178 -8.91 11.69 3.79
CA ILE A 178 -8.82 12.78 4.79
C ILE A 178 -9.81 13.91 4.49
N PRO A 179 -10.13 14.79 5.47
CA PRO A 179 -11.11 15.85 5.27
C PRO A 179 -10.78 16.78 4.10
N GLN A 180 -11.77 16.99 3.22
CA GLN A 180 -11.69 17.90 2.08
C GLN A 180 -12.79 18.96 2.18
N GLU A 181 -12.59 20.12 1.56
CA GLU A 181 -13.65 21.09 1.30
C GLU A 181 -14.38 20.71 0.01
N LEU A 182 -15.68 21.02 -0.09
CA LEU A 182 -16.43 20.81 -1.33
C LEU A 182 -16.82 22.17 -1.91
N LEU A 183 -16.17 22.54 -3.00
CA LEU A 183 -16.45 23.76 -3.74
C LEU A 183 -17.30 23.46 -4.96
N TYR A 184 -18.08 24.44 -5.38
CA TYR A 184 -18.81 24.42 -6.64
C TYR A 184 -18.44 25.67 -7.44
N MET A 185 -18.06 25.47 -8.70
CA MET A 185 -17.79 26.55 -9.65
C MET A 185 -18.98 26.67 -10.58
N GLY A 186 -19.56 27.87 -10.67
CA GLY A 186 -20.70 28.14 -11.54
C GLY A 186 -20.90 29.63 -11.78
N ASP A 187 -21.28 30.02 -13.00
CA ASP A 187 -21.48 31.42 -13.39
C ASP A 187 -20.24 32.32 -13.12
N GLY A 188 -19.03 31.73 -13.23
CA GLY A 188 -17.77 32.41 -12.93
C GLY A 188 -17.57 32.77 -11.45
N ARG A 189 -18.35 32.18 -10.53
CA ARG A 189 -18.26 32.39 -9.08
C ARG A 189 -17.94 31.10 -8.36
N VAL A 190 -17.31 31.25 -7.20
CA VAL A 190 -17.06 30.15 -6.28
C VAL A 190 -18.15 30.07 -5.21
N TYR A 191 -18.60 28.86 -4.96
CA TYR A 191 -19.54 28.51 -3.91
C TYR A 191 -18.93 27.43 -3.02
N GLU A 192 -19.26 27.47 -1.75
CA GLU A 192 -19.05 26.36 -0.85
C GLU A 192 -20.30 25.49 -0.84
N THR A 193 -20.10 24.17 -0.83
CA THR A 193 -21.20 23.20 -0.82
C THR A 193 -21.37 22.66 0.59
N ASP A 194 -22.47 23.03 1.23
CA ASP A 194 -22.85 22.48 2.51
C ASP A 194 -23.56 21.13 2.30
N VAL A 195 -23.40 20.23 3.27
CA VAL A 195 -24.00 18.90 3.26
C VAL A 195 -25.06 18.80 4.34
N PHE A 196 -26.23 18.32 3.93
CA PHE A 196 -27.33 17.96 4.80
C PHE A 196 -27.28 16.46 5.02
N ILE A 197 -27.16 16.08 6.29
CA ILE A 197 -27.11 14.69 6.70
C ILE A 197 -28.43 14.38 7.39
N SER A 198 -29.12 13.38 6.85
CA SER A 198 -30.24 12.75 7.55
C SER A 198 -29.72 11.51 8.29
N SER A 199 -30.05 11.38 9.57
CA SER A 199 -29.84 10.16 10.35
C SER A 199 -31.19 9.53 10.67
N ALA A 200 -31.23 8.20 10.83
CA ALA A 200 -32.29 7.55 11.61
C ALA A 200 -32.32 8.17 13.04
N GLN A 201 -33.41 8.02 13.78
CA GLN A 201 -33.77 8.91 14.88
C GLN A 201 -32.71 8.98 16.01
N ARG A 202 -32.68 10.12 16.71
CA ARG A 202 -31.78 10.37 17.85
C ARG A 202 -32.07 9.36 18.98
N GLY A 203 -31.12 8.48 19.26
CA GLY A 203 -31.20 7.41 20.27
C GLY A 203 -31.16 5.98 19.70
N GLU A 204 -31.25 5.79 18.38
CA GLU A 204 -31.14 4.45 17.76
C GLU A 204 -29.67 4.02 17.49
N ASN A 205 -28.71 4.96 17.54
CA ASN A 205 -27.32 4.72 17.14
C ASN A 205 -26.31 4.78 18.31
N GLU A 206 -26.77 4.87 19.55
CA GLU A 206 -25.88 4.79 20.72
C GLU A 206 -25.40 3.35 20.89
N GLY A 207 -24.13 3.10 20.57
CA GLY A 207 -23.50 1.77 20.63
C GLY A 207 -23.36 1.04 19.28
N GLU A 208 -23.79 1.64 18.16
CA GLU A 208 -23.54 1.07 16.83
C GLU A 208 -22.09 1.32 16.38
N GLU A 209 -21.50 0.34 15.68
CA GLU A 209 -20.18 0.41 15.04
C GLU A 209 -20.13 1.52 13.97
N ALA A 210 -18.95 2.12 13.77
CA ALA A 210 -18.78 3.25 12.85
C ALA A 210 -19.18 2.93 11.39
N ALA A 211 -18.87 1.73 10.90
CA ALA A 211 -19.24 1.29 9.55
C ALA A 211 -20.76 1.30 9.31
N ALA A 212 -21.54 0.77 10.26
CA ALA A 212 -23.01 0.75 10.17
C ALA A 212 -23.62 2.16 10.16
N LYS A 213 -22.98 3.13 10.85
CA LYS A 213 -23.40 4.54 10.81
C LYS A 213 -23.20 5.14 9.42
N LEU A 214 -22.05 4.91 8.79
CA LEU A 214 -21.75 5.41 7.44
C LEU A 214 -22.74 4.89 6.40
N ASP A 215 -23.12 3.62 6.50
CA ASP A 215 -24.03 2.99 5.55
C ASP A 215 -25.45 3.58 5.54
N ARG A 216 -25.88 4.21 6.63
CA ARG A 216 -27.22 4.78 6.75
C ARG A 216 -27.28 6.26 6.40
N LEU A 217 -26.16 6.91 6.12
CA LEU A 217 -26.14 8.33 5.79
C LEU A 217 -26.69 8.57 4.38
N SER A 218 -27.52 9.59 4.22
CA SER A 218 -27.81 10.19 2.93
C SER A 218 -27.32 11.63 2.92
N LEU A 219 -26.66 12.01 1.82
CA LEU A 219 -26.09 13.33 1.64
C LEU A 219 -26.96 14.11 0.65
N ARG A 220 -27.35 15.32 1.04
CA ARG A 220 -27.95 16.30 0.14
C ARG A 220 -27.11 17.57 0.16
N TYR A 221 -26.84 18.12 -1.02
CA TYR A 221 -25.92 19.24 -1.17
C TYR A 221 -26.67 20.54 -1.45
N GLU A 222 -26.22 21.65 -0.86
CA GLU A 222 -26.65 23.00 -1.24
C GLU A 222 -25.45 23.95 -1.34
N HIS A 223 -25.47 24.80 -2.37
CA HIS A 223 -24.39 25.76 -2.63
C HIS A 223 -24.67 27.10 -1.96
N ARG A 224 -23.66 27.61 -1.27
CA ARG A 224 -23.64 28.93 -0.62
C ARG A 224 -22.55 29.76 -1.30
N PRO A 225 -22.82 31.02 -1.71
CA PRO A 225 -21.78 31.91 -2.21
C PRO A 225 -20.64 32.01 -1.19
N ALA A 226 -19.41 31.88 -1.67
CA ALA A 226 -18.23 31.85 -0.80
C ALA A 226 -17.14 32.82 -1.30
N PRO A 227 -17.40 34.14 -1.31
CA PRO A 227 -16.44 35.14 -1.80
C PRO A 227 -15.13 35.21 -0.99
N GLU A 228 -15.07 34.57 0.18
CA GLU A 228 -13.85 34.41 0.97
C GLU A 228 -12.70 33.75 0.19
N TYR A 229 -12.99 32.82 -0.72
CA TYR A 229 -11.98 32.16 -1.56
C TYR A 229 -11.39 33.09 -2.65
N GLU A 230 -12.01 34.25 -2.89
CA GLU A 230 -11.59 35.24 -3.89
C GLU A 230 -10.73 36.37 -3.28
N GLN A 231 -10.66 36.43 -1.94
CA GLN A 231 -9.95 37.48 -1.21
C GLN A 231 -8.45 37.47 -1.50
N GLU A 232 -7.84 38.66 -1.58
CA GLU A 232 -6.42 38.83 -1.95
C GLU A 232 -5.45 38.10 -1.01
N ASP A 233 -5.83 37.92 0.25
CA ASP A 233 -5.04 37.25 1.29
C ASP A 233 -5.33 35.74 1.41
N TYR A 234 -6.23 35.19 0.59
CA TYR A 234 -6.46 33.74 0.56
C TYR A 234 -5.28 33.01 -0.11
N SER A 235 -4.65 32.08 0.62
CA SER A 235 -3.41 31.40 0.23
C SER A 235 -3.45 30.70 -1.14
N TYR A 236 -4.63 30.24 -1.56
CA TYR A 236 -4.82 29.50 -2.81
C TYR A 236 -5.66 30.27 -3.84
N ARG A 237 -5.76 31.60 -3.70
CA ARG A 237 -6.56 32.46 -4.58
C ARG A 237 -6.26 32.24 -6.06
N ASP A 238 -4.99 32.08 -6.43
CA ASP A 238 -4.58 31.85 -7.83
C ASP A 238 -5.11 30.53 -8.41
N LEU A 239 -5.31 29.51 -7.58
CA LEU A 239 -5.92 28.25 -7.98
C LEU A 239 -7.45 28.39 -8.08
N ILE A 240 -8.06 29.09 -7.13
CA ILE A 240 -9.50 29.37 -7.18
C ILE A 240 -9.85 30.18 -8.43
N ALA A 241 -9.09 31.23 -8.74
CA ALA A 241 -9.27 32.04 -9.94
C ALA A 241 -9.13 31.19 -11.22
N PHE A 242 -8.13 30.32 -11.28
CA PHE A 242 -7.97 29.38 -12.39
C PHE A 242 -9.19 28.45 -12.54
N TYR A 243 -9.70 27.91 -11.44
CA TYR A 243 -10.90 27.08 -11.49
C TYR A 243 -12.16 27.86 -11.89
N GLN A 244 -12.31 29.12 -11.48
CA GLN A 244 -13.41 29.98 -11.94
C GLN A 244 -13.37 30.26 -13.44
N GLU A 245 -12.17 30.30 -14.03
CA GLU A 245 -11.98 30.51 -15.47
C GLU A 245 -12.21 29.22 -16.27
N GLU A 246 -11.75 28.08 -15.76
CA GLU A 246 -11.75 26.81 -16.48
C GLU A 246 -12.99 25.96 -16.24
N LEU A 247 -13.69 26.12 -15.12
CA LEU A 247 -14.77 25.23 -14.71
C LEU A 247 -16.08 25.98 -14.59
N ASP A 248 -17.14 25.32 -15.07
CA ASP A 248 -18.52 25.75 -14.94
C ASP A 248 -19.37 24.52 -14.61
N GLU A 249 -20.45 24.71 -13.86
CA GLU A 249 -21.31 23.64 -13.34
C GLU A 249 -20.53 22.45 -12.73
N SER A 250 -19.46 22.73 -11.99
CA SER A 250 -18.47 21.73 -11.59
C SER A 250 -18.27 21.68 -10.07
N HIS A 251 -18.30 20.47 -9.50
CA HIS A 251 -17.91 20.22 -8.11
C HIS A 251 -16.44 19.88 -7.99
N LEU A 252 -15.79 20.42 -6.98
CA LEU A 252 -14.38 20.23 -6.71
C LEU A 252 -14.19 19.84 -5.26
N LEU A 253 -13.53 18.72 -5.03
CA LEU A 253 -12.99 18.38 -3.73
C LEU A 253 -11.67 19.15 -3.57
N PHE A 254 -11.69 20.17 -2.73
CA PHE A 254 -10.54 21.04 -2.51
C PHE A 254 -9.71 20.51 -1.33
N PRO A 255 -8.42 20.17 -1.54
CA PRO A 255 -7.66 19.37 -0.58
C PRO A 255 -6.97 20.22 0.49
N SER A 256 -7.74 21.07 1.20
CA SER A 256 -7.19 22.01 2.19
C SER A 256 -6.41 21.30 3.32
N SER A 257 -6.95 20.22 3.89
CA SER A 257 -6.26 19.42 4.92
C SER A 257 -4.99 18.76 4.37
N GLY A 258 -5.03 18.29 3.12
CA GLY A 258 -3.87 17.70 2.45
C GLY A 258 -2.73 18.71 2.28
N PHE A 259 -3.04 19.93 1.85
CA PHE A 259 -2.04 21.00 1.80
C PHE A 259 -1.43 21.30 3.17
N VAL A 260 -2.26 21.47 4.20
CA VAL A 260 -1.78 21.77 5.56
C VAL A 260 -0.92 20.64 6.11
N CYS A 261 -1.30 19.38 5.88
CA CYS A 261 -0.49 18.21 6.23
C CYS A 261 0.89 18.26 5.54
N LEU A 262 0.92 18.44 4.23
CA LEU A 262 2.16 18.48 3.46
C LEU A 262 3.06 19.66 3.82
N GLU A 263 2.51 20.84 4.14
CA GLU A 263 3.30 21.98 4.61
C GLU A 263 3.98 21.67 5.96
N ARG A 264 3.28 21.02 6.90
CA ARG A 264 3.86 20.62 8.18
C ARG A 264 4.97 19.60 8.03
N LEU A 265 4.76 18.58 7.19
CA LEU A 265 5.78 17.57 6.90
C LEU A 265 6.97 18.19 6.15
N HIS A 266 6.72 19.04 5.15
CA HIS A 266 7.77 19.77 4.44
C HIS A 266 8.63 20.59 5.40
N ALA A 267 8.00 21.25 6.38
CA ALA A 267 8.71 22.07 7.38
C ALA A 267 9.65 21.27 8.29
N LEU A 268 9.53 19.93 8.38
CA LEU A 268 10.49 19.09 9.14
C LEU A 268 11.90 19.12 8.54
N SER A 269 12.03 19.42 7.24
CA SER A 269 13.32 19.50 6.55
C SER A 269 13.67 20.90 6.09
N THR A 270 14.94 21.25 6.25
CA THR A 270 15.52 22.47 5.68
C THR A 270 15.95 22.32 4.22
N ALA A 271 15.97 21.10 3.69
CA ALA A 271 16.38 20.79 2.31
C ALA A 271 15.19 20.54 1.36
N GLY A 272 13.97 20.70 1.86
CA GLY A 272 12.74 20.49 1.11
C GLY A 272 12.19 19.07 1.22
N SER A 273 11.27 18.71 0.32
CA SER A 273 10.64 17.39 0.33
C SER A 273 10.37 16.83 -1.07
N ALA A 274 10.26 15.51 -1.15
CA ALA A 274 9.76 14.79 -2.31
C ALA A 274 8.50 14.02 -1.90
N LEU A 275 7.37 14.26 -2.55
CA LEU A 275 6.15 13.48 -2.37
C LEU A 275 6.13 12.35 -3.41
N ILE A 276 5.87 11.13 -2.98
CA ILE A 276 5.50 9.98 -3.81
C ILE A 276 4.11 9.55 -3.36
N THR A 277 3.16 9.45 -4.29
CA THR A 277 1.75 9.32 -3.92
C THR A 277 0.95 8.51 -4.94
N ALA A 278 -0.05 7.78 -4.48
CA ALA A 278 -0.95 7.00 -5.33
C ALA A 278 -2.37 6.98 -4.75
N ASP A 279 -3.31 7.63 -5.44
CA ASP A 279 -4.73 7.63 -5.05
C ASP A 279 -5.63 7.45 -6.27
N LYS A 280 -6.92 7.17 -6.01
CA LYS A 280 -8.01 7.43 -6.96
C LYS A 280 -8.19 8.94 -7.10
N GLY A 281 -7.43 9.57 -8.00
CA GLY A 281 -7.44 11.02 -8.18
C GLY A 281 -6.84 11.47 -9.50
N ASP A 282 -7.23 12.64 -9.98
CA ASP A 282 -6.76 13.14 -11.29
C ASP A 282 -5.98 14.45 -11.17
N HIS A 283 -4.89 14.53 -11.94
CA HIS A 283 -4.03 15.70 -12.09
C HIS A 283 -4.46 16.61 -13.26
N ARG A 284 -5.36 16.15 -14.13
CA ARG A 284 -5.83 16.88 -15.30
C ARG A 284 -7.10 17.66 -14.99
N ILE A 285 -7.16 18.90 -15.48
CA ILE A 285 -8.33 19.77 -15.30
C ILE A 285 -9.60 19.20 -15.93
N ASP A 286 -9.46 18.45 -17.03
CA ASP A 286 -10.60 17.92 -17.78
C ASP A 286 -11.44 16.93 -16.97
N ASN A 287 -10.85 16.21 -16.01
CA ASN A 287 -11.58 15.33 -15.11
C ASN A 287 -12.55 16.08 -14.18
N TRP A 288 -12.30 17.37 -13.96
CA TRP A 288 -13.11 18.22 -13.08
C TRP A 288 -14.18 19.03 -13.81
N ARG A 289 -14.18 19.02 -15.16
CA ARG A 289 -15.17 19.74 -15.97
C ARG A 289 -16.54 19.07 -15.88
N ASN A 290 -17.56 19.85 -15.50
CA ASN A 290 -18.93 19.39 -15.26
C ASN A 290 -19.01 18.25 -14.24
N ALA A 291 -18.07 18.20 -13.29
CA ALA A 291 -18.03 17.14 -12.29
C ALA A 291 -19.30 17.19 -11.42
N PRO A 292 -20.01 16.05 -11.26
CA PRO A 292 -21.19 15.98 -10.41
C PRO A 292 -20.80 16.09 -8.92
N PRO A 293 -21.77 16.29 -8.02
CA PRO A 293 -21.51 16.20 -6.58
C PRO A 293 -20.84 14.86 -6.23
N PRO A 294 -19.89 14.85 -5.28
CA PRO A 294 -19.15 13.64 -4.94
C PRO A 294 -20.07 12.60 -4.30
N GLU A 295 -19.80 11.33 -4.61
CA GLU A 295 -20.43 10.18 -3.99
C GLU A 295 -19.50 9.56 -2.95
N LEU A 296 -20.08 9.03 -1.87
CA LEU A 296 -19.35 8.26 -0.87
C LEU A 296 -19.11 6.84 -1.40
N ILE A 297 -17.87 6.49 -1.76
CA ILE A 297 -17.52 5.12 -2.11
C ILE A 297 -17.28 4.33 -0.83
N ARG A 298 -18.24 3.48 -0.44
CA ARG A 298 -18.26 2.78 0.85
C ARG A 298 -17.63 1.40 0.78
N HIS A 299 -16.84 1.08 1.80
CA HIS A 299 -16.05 -0.15 1.87
C HIS A 299 -15.62 -0.39 3.34
N GLY A 300 -16.59 -0.33 4.26
CA GLY A 300 -16.36 -0.22 5.71
C GLY A 300 -16.17 1.22 6.16
N GLY A 301 -15.12 1.86 5.63
CA GLY A 301 -14.95 3.31 5.61
C GLY A 301 -15.55 3.94 4.35
N PHE A 302 -15.10 5.14 3.99
CA PHE A 302 -15.35 5.72 2.68
C PHE A 302 -14.10 6.36 2.05
N SER A 303 -14.17 6.58 0.75
CA SER A 303 -13.19 7.35 -0.01
C SER A 303 -13.89 8.32 -0.94
N PHE A 304 -13.19 9.37 -1.30
CA PHE A 304 -13.56 10.32 -2.34
C PHE A 304 -12.53 10.32 -3.48
N THR A 305 -12.55 11.31 -4.36
CA THR A 305 -11.53 11.50 -5.39
C THR A 305 -10.48 12.47 -4.89
N ALA A 306 -9.20 12.10 -4.98
CA ALA A 306 -8.10 13.01 -4.66
C ALA A 306 -7.89 14.05 -5.78
N ASN A 307 -7.73 15.31 -5.40
CA ASN A 307 -7.52 16.41 -6.35
C ASN A 307 -6.03 16.67 -6.60
N TYR A 308 -5.39 15.79 -7.37
CA TYR A 308 -3.99 15.95 -7.76
C TYR A 308 -3.73 17.19 -8.61
N HIS A 309 -4.73 17.69 -9.34
CA HIS A 309 -4.59 18.93 -10.10
C HIS A 309 -4.29 20.10 -9.16
N ALA A 310 -5.00 20.20 -8.04
CA ALA A 310 -4.76 21.25 -7.05
C ALA A 310 -3.33 21.18 -6.49
N PHE A 311 -2.86 19.99 -6.09
CA PHE A 311 -1.51 19.79 -5.58
C PHE A 311 -0.44 20.16 -6.62
N GLN A 312 -0.60 19.68 -7.85
CA GLN A 312 0.30 20.01 -8.95
C GLN A 312 0.36 21.53 -9.16
N TYR A 313 -0.79 22.17 -9.37
CA TYR A 313 -0.87 23.60 -9.69
C TYR A 313 -0.23 24.48 -8.61
N VAL A 314 -0.57 24.22 -7.34
CA VAL A 314 -0.05 25.01 -6.21
C VAL A 314 1.45 24.82 -6.05
N PHE A 315 1.95 23.58 -6.07
CA PHE A 315 3.36 23.33 -5.81
C PHE A 315 4.25 23.74 -7.00
N GLU A 316 3.80 23.61 -8.25
CA GLU A 316 4.55 24.11 -9.41
C GLU A 316 4.70 25.64 -9.39
N ARG A 317 3.66 26.37 -8.94
CA ARG A 317 3.76 27.83 -8.72
C ARG A 317 4.75 28.20 -7.61
N GLN A 318 4.99 27.29 -6.67
CA GLN A 318 6.02 27.42 -5.63
C GLN A 318 7.41 26.93 -6.09
N GLY A 319 7.57 26.58 -7.38
CA GLY A 319 8.86 26.17 -7.95
C GLY A 319 9.14 24.67 -7.89
N ALA A 320 8.18 23.85 -7.46
CA ALA A 320 8.30 22.40 -7.49
C ALA A 320 8.28 21.85 -8.93
N LEU A 321 8.68 20.59 -9.08
CA LEU A 321 8.45 19.81 -10.29
C LEU A 321 7.48 18.69 -9.98
N ALA A 322 6.30 18.70 -10.59
CA ALA A 322 5.36 17.59 -10.52
C ALA A 322 5.58 16.62 -11.69
N LEU A 323 5.52 15.33 -11.39
CA LEU A 323 5.60 14.23 -12.35
C LEU A 323 4.33 13.40 -12.18
N PHE A 324 3.54 13.33 -13.23
CA PHE A 324 2.35 12.49 -13.35
C PHE A 324 2.37 11.80 -14.73
N PRO A 325 1.75 10.63 -14.88
CA PRO A 325 1.74 9.91 -16.15
C PRO A 325 0.99 10.71 -17.24
N PRO A 326 1.58 10.88 -18.44
CA PRO A 326 0.91 11.57 -19.54
C PRO A 326 -0.28 10.78 -20.11
N GLN A 327 -0.27 9.46 -19.98
CA GLN A 327 -1.38 8.58 -20.36
C GLN A 327 -2.49 8.56 -19.32
N HIS A 328 -3.72 8.29 -19.74
CA HIS A 328 -4.86 8.13 -18.83
C HIS A 328 -4.66 6.88 -17.97
N TYR A 329 -4.87 7.03 -16.67
CA TYR A 329 -4.92 5.90 -15.73
C TYR A 329 -6.34 5.34 -15.68
N LYS A 330 -6.47 4.08 -15.27
CA LYS A 330 -7.76 3.39 -15.09
C LYS A 330 -8.17 3.31 -13.62
N ASN A 331 -7.22 3.01 -12.72
CA ASN A 331 -7.50 2.66 -11.33
C ASN A 331 -6.88 3.67 -10.36
N ILE A 332 -5.57 3.93 -10.46
CA ILE A 332 -4.86 4.89 -9.60
C ILE A 332 -3.92 5.79 -10.39
N ASN A 333 -3.68 6.99 -9.85
CA ASN A 333 -2.75 7.95 -10.41
C ASN A 333 -1.52 8.04 -9.51
N VAL A 334 -0.35 7.67 -10.06
CA VAL A 334 0.90 7.62 -9.31
C VAL A 334 1.74 8.85 -9.61
N GLY A 335 1.88 9.72 -8.61
CA GLY A 335 2.56 11.01 -8.72
C GLY A 335 3.90 11.05 -7.98
N CYS A 336 4.81 11.88 -8.49
CA CYS A 336 6.00 12.30 -7.75
C CYS A 336 6.17 13.82 -7.84
N ILE A 337 6.20 14.53 -6.70
CA ILE A 337 6.36 15.99 -6.66
C ILE A 337 7.63 16.36 -5.90
N LEU A 338 8.58 16.99 -6.60
CA LEU A 338 9.86 17.41 -6.06
C LEU A 338 9.81 18.89 -5.63
N ARG A 339 9.62 19.13 -4.33
CA ARG A 339 9.71 20.45 -3.69
C ARG A 339 11.11 20.68 -3.13
N LEU A 340 12.09 20.70 -4.02
CA LEU A 340 13.52 20.70 -3.72
C LEU A 340 14.20 21.90 -4.40
N ASP A 341 15.39 22.28 -3.94
CA ASP A 341 16.18 23.27 -4.68
C ASP A 341 16.57 22.70 -6.05
N ARG A 342 16.32 23.48 -7.11
CA ARG A 342 16.57 23.11 -8.51
C ARG A 342 16.06 21.69 -8.84
N PRO A 343 14.75 21.41 -8.76
CA PRO A 343 14.22 20.03 -8.80
C PRO A 343 14.54 19.27 -10.10
N LYS A 344 14.79 19.98 -11.21
CA LYS A 344 15.25 19.38 -12.47
C LYS A 344 16.64 18.73 -12.40
N ALA A 345 17.45 19.08 -11.39
CA ALA A 345 18.77 18.52 -11.15
C ALA A 345 18.74 17.13 -10.47
N TYR A 346 17.59 16.69 -9.98
CA TYR A 346 17.37 15.33 -9.49
C TYR A 346 17.15 14.39 -10.69
N VAL A 347 18.23 14.14 -11.42
CA VAL A 347 18.22 13.43 -12.70
C VAL A 347 17.87 11.98 -12.48
N GLN A 348 18.44 11.34 -11.47
CA GLN A 348 18.23 9.93 -11.22
C GLN A 348 16.81 9.64 -10.74
N THR A 349 16.25 10.45 -9.82
CA THR A 349 14.84 10.33 -9.41
C THR A 349 13.89 10.47 -10.60
N ARG A 350 14.11 11.47 -11.47
CA ARG A 350 13.27 11.69 -12.65
C ARG A 350 13.37 10.56 -13.67
N LEU A 351 14.57 10.02 -13.87
CA LEU A 351 14.78 8.87 -14.75
C LEU A 351 14.13 7.60 -14.18
N ALA A 352 14.17 7.40 -12.86
CA ALA A 352 13.47 6.31 -12.19
C ALA A 352 11.96 6.42 -12.41
N TYR A 353 11.34 7.57 -12.09
CA TYR A 353 9.91 7.82 -12.36
C TYR A 353 9.52 7.50 -13.80
N ARG A 354 10.33 7.94 -14.77
CA ARG A 354 10.08 7.65 -16.19
C ARG A 354 10.06 6.14 -16.48
N ARG A 355 10.94 5.35 -15.86
CA ARG A 355 11.05 3.91 -16.09
C ARG A 355 9.91 3.13 -15.46
N VAL A 356 9.58 3.45 -14.21
CA VAL A 356 8.74 2.60 -13.33
C VAL A 356 7.33 3.13 -13.12
N VAL A 357 7.02 4.33 -13.61
CA VAL A 357 5.68 4.91 -13.58
C VAL A 357 5.25 5.37 -14.98
N GLU A 358 6.00 6.28 -15.62
CA GLU A 358 5.59 6.88 -16.90
C GLU A 358 5.51 5.85 -18.04
N ARG A 359 6.49 4.95 -18.16
CA ARG A 359 6.57 4.01 -19.29
C ARG A 359 5.66 2.79 -19.11
N PHE A 360 5.62 2.25 -17.91
CA PHE A 360 4.80 1.12 -17.49
C PHE A 360 4.83 1.10 -15.96
N GLY A 361 3.70 1.40 -15.32
CA GLY A 361 3.64 1.62 -13.89
C GLY A 361 2.59 0.78 -13.16
N PRO A 362 2.32 1.12 -11.88
CA PRO A 362 1.40 0.36 -11.03
C PRO A 362 0.00 0.22 -11.59
N ASP A 363 -0.51 1.26 -12.23
CA ASP A 363 -1.84 1.25 -12.80
C ASP A 363 -1.96 0.32 -14.02
N GLU A 364 -0.97 0.35 -14.92
CA GLU A 364 -0.93 -0.55 -16.08
C GLU A 364 -0.72 -2.01 -15.66
N PHE A 365 0.19 -2.27 -14.71
CA PHE A 365 0.41 -3.61 -14.17
C PHE A 365 -0.88 -4.18 -13.58
N TYR A 366 -1.56 -3.42 -12.71
CA TYR A 366 -2.81 -3.87 -12.10
C TYR A 366 -3.91 -4.10 -13.14
N SER A 367 -4.05 -3.21 -14.12
CA SER A 367 -5.00 -3.38 -15.22
C SER A 367 -4.76 -4.68 -16.01
N LEU A 368 -3.50 -5.07 -16.21
CA LEU A 368 -3.15 -6.34 -16.83
C LEU A 368 -3.38 -7.52 -15.90
N LYS A 369 -3.08 -7.39 -14.60
CA LYS A 369 -3.36 -8.42 -13.60
C LYS A 369 -4.85 -8.74 -13.55
N GLU A 370 -5.72 -7.74 -13.43
CA GLU A 370 -7.17 -7.94 -13.40
C GLU A 370 -7.66 -8.76 -14.61
N TRP A 371 -7.08 -8.51 -15.79
CA TRP A 371 -7.39 -9.31 -16.97
C TRP A 371 -6.86 -10.75 -16.84
N LEU A 372 -5.62 -10.92 -16.39
CA LEU A 372 -4.99 -12.23 -16.24
C LEU A 372 -5.66 -13.12 -15.18
N ASP A 373 -6.11 -12.55 -14.07
CA ASP A 373 -6.83 -13.26 -13.01
C ASP A 373 -8.06 -13.99 -13.58
N GLY A 374 -8.74 -13.38 -14.56
CA GLY A 374 -9.86 -13.99 -15.28
C GLY A 374 -9.50 -15.02 -16.35
N HIS A 375 -8.20 -15.26 -16.61
CA HIS A 375 -7.70 -16.11 -17.69
C HIS A 375 -6.63 -17.12 -17.25
N LEU A 376 -6.45 -17.33 -15.94
CA LEU A 376 -5.44 -18.22 -15.37
C LEU A 376 -5.52 -19.65 -15.95
N ASP A 377 -6.72 -20.22 -16.10
CA ASP A 377 -6.93 -21.56 -16.66
C ASP A 377 -6.34 -21.78 -18.07
N THR A 378 -6.09 -20.69 -18.81
CA THR A 378 -5.52 -20.73 -20.17
C THR A 378 -4.07 -20.26 -20.24
N MET A 379 -3.51 -19.80 -19.13
CA MET A 379 -2.12 -19.36 -19.04
C MET A 379 -1.19 -20.57 -19.08
N GLY A 380 -0.09 -20.48 -19.84
CA GLY A 380 1.01 -21.43 -19.83
C GLY A 380 2.17 -20.98 -18.93
N LEU A 381 3.07 -21.89 -18.62
CA LEU A 381 4.09 -21.69 -17.59
C LEU A 381 5.03 -20.51 -17.90
N GLN A 382 5.51 -20.40 -19.15
CA GLN A 382 6.30 -19.24 -19.59
C GLN A 382 5.59 -17.90 -19.41
N GLN A 383 4.28 -17.85 -19.66
CA GLN A 383 3.50 -16.62 -19.51
C GLN A 383 3.36 -16.27 -18.03
N PHE A 384 3.10 -17.27 -17.18
CA PHE A 384 3.11 -17.12 -15.73
C PHE A 384 4.46 -16.59 -15.24
N LEU A 385 5.57 -17.27 -15.54
CA LEU A 385 6.92 -16.88 -15.12
C LEU A 385 7.30 -15.48 -15.61
N GLY A 386 6.90 -15.11 -16.83
CA GLY A 386 7.12 -13.77 -17.38
C GLY A 386 6.36 -12.68 -16.62
N PHE A 387 5.08 -12.90 -16.34
CA PHE A 387 4.24 -11.93 -15.63
C PHE A 387 4.59 -11.85 -14.13
N TRP A 388 4.89 -12.99 -13.51
CA TRP A 388 5.26 -13.05 -12.10
C TRP A 388 6.56 -12.29 -11.82
N ARG A 389 7.56 -12.42 -12.71
CA ARG A 389 8.79 -11.60 -12.68
C ARG A 389 8.51 -10.11 -12.86
N LEU A 390 7.61 -9.75 -13.79
CA LEU A 390 7.23 -8.36 -14.01
C LEU A 390 6.58 -7.73 -12.76
N GLY A 391 5.82 -8.51 -12.00
CA GLY A 391 5.18 -8.10 -10.75
C GLY A 391 6.09 -8.17 -9.52
N GLY A 392 7.38 -8.49 -9.67
CA GLY A 392 8.31 -8.62 -8.54
C GLY A 392 8.08 -9.88 -7.69
N TYR A 393 7.71 -11.00 -8.31
CA TYR A 393 7.42 -12.28 -7.65
C TYR A 393 6.29 -12.18 -6.61
N ASP A 394 5.19 -11.52 -6.99
CA ASP A 394 4.03 -11.29 -6.12
C ASP A 394 3.42 -12.59 -5.54
N ALA A 395 3.29 -12.62 -4.22
CA ALA A 395 2.78 -13.76 -3.48
C ALA A 395 1.31 -14.05 -3.76
N GLU A 396 0.49 -13.00 -3.93
CA GLU A 396 -0.94 -13.18 -4.20
C GLU A 396 -1.18 -13.76 -5.60
N PHE A 397 -0.43 -13.30 -6.59
CA PHE A 397 -0.50 -13.87 -7.94
C PHE A 397 -0.03 -15.33 -7.98
N PHE A 398 1.02 -15.69 -7.24
CA PHE A 398 1.46 -17.09 -7.11
C PHE A 398 0.38 -17.96 -6.48
N ALA A 399 -0.14 -17.54 -5.33
CA ALA A 399 -1.22 -18.18 -4.60
C ALA A 399 -2.44 -18.48 -5.50
N GLN A 400 -2.95 -17.45 -6.18
CA GLN A 400 -4.09 -17.57 -7.10
C GLN A 400 -3.81 -18.52 -8.28
N SER A 401 -2.53 -18.67 -8.65
CA SER A 401 -2.08 -19.50 -9.77
C SER A 401 -1.63 -20.90 -9.37
N ALA A 402 -1.52 -21.24 -8.07
CA ALA A 402 -0.89 -22.46 -7.57
C ALA A 402 -1.44 -23.73 -8.25
N ARG A 403 -2.77 -23.86 -8.31
CA ARG A 403 -3.43 -24.97 -9.01
C ARG A 403 -3.03 -25.04 -10.49
N ARG A 404 -3.01 -23.89 -11.18
CA ARG A 404 -2.66 -23.86 -12.60
C ARG A 404 -1.20 -24.22 -12.83
N ILE A 405 -0.31 -23.78 -11.94
CA ILE A 405 1.11 -24.13 -11.98
C ILE A 405 1.25 -25.65 -11.88
N SER A 406 0.62 -26.29 -10.88
CA SER A 406 0.61 -27.75 -10.69
C SER A 406 0.15 -28.48 -11.97
N GLU A 407 -0.93 -28.03 -12.61
CA GLU A 407 -1.43 -28.61 -13.88
C GLU A 407 -0.41 -28.52 -15.04
N LEU A 408 0.54 -27.59 -14.99
CA LEU A 408 1.53 -27.34 -16.03
C LEU A 408 2.88 -28.03 -15.77
N LEU A 409 3.19 -28.42 -14.53
CA LEU A 409 4.46 -29.02 -14.15
C LEU A 409 4.83 -30.29 -14.95
N PRO A 410 3.89 -31.21 -15.28
CA PRO A 410 4.26 -32.43 -16.03
C PRO A 410 4.87 -32.18 -17.42
N ASP A 411 4.58 -31.03 -18.02
CA ASP A 411 5.07 -30.63 -19.34
C ASP A 411 6.19 -29.57 -19.27
N ALA A 412 6.63 -29.20 -18.06
CA ALA A 412 7.64 -28.15 -17.85
C ALA A 412 9.06 -28.63 -18.19
N TYR A 413 9.88 -27.71 -18.70
CA TYR A 413 11.31 -27.94 -18.92
C TYR A 413 12.12 -27.68 -17.64
N GLU A 414 13.28 -28.33 -17.50
CA GLU A 414 14.15 -28.17 -16.32
C GLU A 414 14.50 -26.70 -16.00
N ASP A 415 14.80 -25.90 -17.02
CA ASP A 415 15.09 -24.47 -16.85
C ASP A 415 13.88 -23.69 -16.28
N GLU A 416 12.64 -24.13 -16.58
CA GLU A 416 11.42 -23.53 -16.01
C GLU A 416 11.23 -23.93 -14.55
N LEU A 417 11.62 -25.16 -14.20
CA LEU A 417 11.60 -25.64 -12.81
C LEU A 417 12.60 -24.85 -11.97
N ASP A 418 13.81 -24.63 -12.48
CA ASP A 418 14.82 -23.81 -11.80
C ASP A 418 14.36 -22.34 -11.62
N ASP A 419 13.74 -21.76 -12.65
CA ASP A 419 13.15 -20.42 -12.58
C ASP A 419 12.01 -20.34 -11.55
N MET A 420 11.19 -21.39 -11.44
CA MET A 420 10.12 -21.48 -10.45
C MET A 420 10.68 -21.59 -9.03
N THR A 421 11.65 -22.49 -8.79
CA THR A 421 12.30 -22.63 -7.47
C THR A 421 12.91 -21.32 -7.00
N ARG A 422 13.69 -20.66 -7.87
CA ARG A 422 14.27 -19.35 -7.56
C ARG A 422 13.20 -18.28 -7.33
N GLY A 423 12.12 -18.30 -8.10
CA GLY A 423 11.01 -17.36 -7.94
C GLY A 423 10.31 -17.50 -6.59
N ILE A 424 10.10 -18.73 -6.12
CA ILE A 424 9.51 -19.02 -4.80
C ILE A 424 10.40 -18.48 -3.67
N GLU A 425 11.72 -18.66 -3.76
CA GLU A 425 12.66 -18.08 -2.77
C GLU A 425 12.60 -16.54 -2.75
N LEU A 426 12.57 -15.90 -3.92
CA LEU A 426 12.48 -14.44 -4.05
C LEU A 426 11.15 -13.90 -3.49
N MET A 427 10.03 -14.54 -3.84
CA MET A 427 8.72 -14.25 -3.27
C MET A 427 8.75 -14.32 -1.75
N TRP A 428 9.27 -15.43 -1.19
CA TRP A 428 9.28 -15.66 0.25
C TRP A 428 10.15 -14.65 1.00
N SER A 429 11.27 -14.23 0.40
CA SER A 429 12.21 -13.27 1.02
C SER A 429 11.61 -11.89 1.34
N SER A 430 10.50 -11.54 0.68
CA SER A 430 9.79 -10.28 0.89
C SER A 430 8.33 -10.48 1.31
N TYR A 431 7.95 -11.70 1.72
CA TYR A 431 6.59 -12.02 2.09
C TYR A 431 6.18 -11.34 3.40
N TYR A 432 5.08 -10.60 3.34
CA TYR A 432 4.46 -9.94 4.47
C TYR A 432 3.17 -10.68 4.82
N VAL A 433 3.17 -11.37 5.97
CA VAL A 433 2.01 -12.14 6.43
C VAL A 433 0.87 -11.19 6.79
N MET A 434 -0.30 -11.43 6.20
CA MET A 434 -1.51 -10.67 6.51
C MET A 434 -2.34 -11.39 7.58
N GLU A 435 -3.23 -10.67 8.25
CA GLU A 435 -4.15 -11.28 9.25
C GLU A 435 -5.06 -12.34 8.62
N GLN A 436 -5.47 -12.13 7.37
CA GLN A 436 -6.12 -13.17 6.58
C GLN A 436 -5.09 -14.26 6.26
N LYS A 437 -5.22 -15.39 6.96
CA LYS A 437 -4.32 -16.54 6.83
C LYS A 437 -4.53 -17.21 5.47
N TYR A 438 -3.55 -17.01 4.59
CA TYR A 438 -3.32 -17.82 3.41
C TYR A 438 -2.01 -18.58 3.64
N ASP A 439 -2.04 -19.91 3.61
CA ASP A 439 -0.84 -20.70 3.82
C ASP A 439 0.02 -20.75 2.56
N LEU A 440 0.71 -19.63 2.29
CA LEU A 440 1.61 -19.52 1.15
C LEU A 440 2.77 -20.53 1.23
N ALA A 441 3.18 -20.87 2.45
CA ALA A 441 4.23 -21.86 2.67
C ALA A 441 3.78 -23.25 2.22
N LEU A 442 2.52 -23.61 2.47
CA LEU A 442 1.94 -24.85 1.98
C LEU A 442 1.97 -24.92 0.45
N ASP A 443 1.46 -23.91 -0.25
CA ASP A 443 1.45 -23.93 -1.72
C ASP A 443 2.85 -23.98 -2.31
N ALA A 444 3.77 -23.16 -1.78
CA ALA A 444 5.17 -23.17 -2.19
C ALA A 444 5.78 -24.56 -1.98
N GLY A 445 5.55 -25.17 -0.82
CA GLY A 445 6.04 -26.49 -0.45
C GLY A 445 5.49 -27.60 -1.34
N LEU A 446 4.18 -27.58 -1.65
CA LEU A 446 3.54 -28.57 -2.51
C LEU A 446 4.01 -28.45 -3.97
N ILE A 447 4.12 -27.23 -4.50
CA ILE A 447 4.65 -27.02 -5.86
C ILE A 447 6.10 -27.50 -5.96
N LEU A 448 6.96 -27.15 -4.98
CA LEU A 448 8.34 -27.64 -4.96
C LEU A 448 8.42 -29.17 -4.81
N PHE A 449 7.50 -29.76 -4.05
CA PHE A 449 7.40 -31.21 -3.91
C PHE A 449 7.06 -31.89 -5.25
N GLU A 450 6.07 -31.37 -5.98
CA GLU A 450 5.70 -31.86 -7.31
C GLU A 450 6.81 -31.70 -8.36
N MET A 451 7.77 -30.80 -8.12
CA MET A 451 8.96 -30.56 -8.94
C MET A 451 10.17 -31.41 -8.53
N ASP A 452 10.01 -32.35 -7.59
CA ASP A 452 11.09 -33.16 -6.99
C ASP A 452 12.20 -32.31 -6.30
N ARG A 453 11.89 -31.07 -5.91
CA ARG A 453 12.80 -30.18 -5.18
C ARG A 453 12.66 -30.40 -3.67
N TYR A 454 12.94 -31.63 -3.25
CA TYR A 454 12.62 -32.12 -1.89
C TYR A 454 13.27 -31.33 -0.75
N LYS A 455 14.46 -30.80 -0.97
CA LYS A 455 15.18 -30.01 0.04
C LYS A 455 14.46 -28.68 0.30
N GLU A 456 14.12 -27.97 -0.76
CA GLU A 456 13.40 -26.70 -0.73
C GLU A 456 11.97 -26.94 -0.24
N ALA A 457 11.27 -27.94 -0.80
CA ALA A 457 9.91 -28.32 -0.39
C ALA A 457 9.81 -28.57 1.12
N LYS A 458 10.77 -29.32 1.69
CA LYS A 458 10.82 -29.57 3.13
C LYS A 458 10.79 -28.27 3.96
N THR A 459 11.59 -27.28 3.56
CA THR A 459 11.70 -26.00 4.28
C THR A 459 10.34 -25.28 4.35
N PHE A 460 9.63 -25.23 3.24
CA PHE A 460 8.33 -24.55 3.16
C PHE A 460 7.21 -25.34 3.84
N LEU A 461 7.18 -26.67 3.69
CA LEU A 461 6.21 -27.53 4.37
C LEU A 461 6.40 -27.50 5.90
N GLU A 462 7.64 -27.43 6.39
CA GLU A 462 7.91 -27.24 7.83
C GLU A 462 7.42 -25.87 8.32
N ALA A 463 7.59 -24.81 7.52
CA ALA A 463 7.10 -23.48 7.86
C ALA A 463 5.56 -23.43 7.93
N SER A 464 4.85 -24.13 7.02
CA SER A 464 3.40 -24.31 7.07
C SER A 464 2.96 -25.00 8.37
N VAL A 465 3.60 -26.13 8.73
CA VAL A 465 3.32 -26.86 9.99
C VAL A 465 3.55 -25.98 11.22
N GLU A 466 4.60 -25.16 11.23
CA GLU A 466 4.89 -24.26 12.34
C GLU A 466 3.85 -23.13 12.47
N ALA A 467 3.32 -22.64 11.34
CA ALA A 467 2.30 -21.59 11.30
C ALA A 467 0.90 -22.09 11.70
N GLU A 468 0.54 -23.33 11.36
CA GLU A 468 -0.80 -23.92 11.54
C GLU A 468 -0.81 -25.16 12.45
N LYS A 469 -0.24 -25.04 13.66
CA LYS A 469 -0.05 -26.16 14.61
C LYS A 469 -1.32 -26.97 14.95
N ASP A 470 -2.50 -26.35 14.84
CA ASP A 470 -3.78 -26.96 15.24
C ASP A 470 -4.59 -27.54 14.06
N GLU A 471 -4.24 -27.23 12.80
CA GLU A 471 -5.00 -27.62 11.60
C GLU A 471 -4.12 -28.20 10.48
N VAL A 472 -2.99 -28.82 10.83
CA VAL A 472 -2.08 -29.43 9.83
C VAL A 472 -2.82 -30.52 9.04
N VAL A 473 -2.83 -30.37 7.71
CA VAL A 473 -3.42 -31.34 6.78
C VAL A 473 -2.54 -32.60 6.71
N SER A 474 -3.14 -33.79 6.78
CA SER A 474 -2.42 -35.09 6.80
C SER A 474 -1.45 -35.23 5.62
N THR A 475 -1.85 -34.79 4.44
CA THR A 475 -1.01 -34.76 3.23
C THR A 475 0.35 -34.07 3.44
N VAL A 476 0.43 -33.03 4.28
CA VAL A 476 1.68 -32.29 4.54
C VAL A 476 2.71 -33.18 5.23
N TYR A 477 2.30 -33.97 6.22
CA TYR A 477 3.20 -34.92 6.89
C TYR A 477 3.63 -36.05 5.96
N TYR A 478 2.76 -36.49 5.05
CA TYR A 478 3.15 -37.45 4.03
C TYR A 478 4.23 -36.88 3.11
N CYS A 479 4.02 -35.67 2.56
CA CYS A 479 5.01 -34.99 1.73
C CYS A 479 6.34 -34.76 2.49
N LEU A 480 6.29 -34.34 3.75
CA LEU A 480 7.49 -34.17 4.59
C LEU A 480 8.26 -35.48 4.81
N ALA A 481 7.55 -36.60 4.99
CA ALA A 481 8.18 -37.92 5.11
C ALA A 481 8.92 -38.31 3.83
N ILE A 482 8.30 -38.10 2.67
CA ILE A 482 8.93 -38.36 1.36
C ILE A 482 10.13 -37.41 1.15
N CYS A 483 9.99 -36.13 1.46
CA CYS A 483 11.11 -35.18 1.39
C CYS A 483 12.30 -35.61 2.23
N CYS A 484 12.06 -36.15 3.43
CA CYS A 484 13.11 -36.65 4.31
C CYS A 484 13.73 -37.94 3.76
N PHE A 485 12.92 -38.84 3.21
CA PHE A 485 13.39 -40.08 2.61
C PHE A 485 14.34 -39.83 1.44
N GLU A 486 13.94 -38.98 0.49
CA GLU A 486 14.75 -38.62 -0.69
C GLU A 486 16.05 -37.86 -0.32
N GLN A 487 16.12 -37.33 0.91
CA GLN A 487 17.31 -36.70 1.48
C GLN A 487 18.12 -37.63 2.40
N GLU A 488 17.80 -38.93 2.45
CA GLU A 488 18.44 -39.93 3.32
C GLU A 488 18.31 -39.60 4.84
N GLN A 489 17.24 -38.89 5.23
CA GLN A 489 16.93 -38.51 6.61
C GLN A 489 15.89 -39.45 7.23
N GLU A 490 16.25 -40.73 7.37
CA GLU A 490 15.31 -41.81 7.77
C GLU A 490 14.63 -41.57 9.13
N GLU A 491 15.38 -41.11 10.15
CA GLU A 491 14.83 -40.85 11.49
C GLU A 491 13.70 -39.81 11.43
N GLU A 492 13.87 -38.79 10.59
CA GLU A 492 12.92 -37.70 10.43
C GLU A 492 11.72 -38.11 9.58
N ALA A 493 11.95 -38.92 8.54
CA ALA A 493 10.89 -39.52 7.74
C ALA A 493 9.95 -40.36 8.63
N VAL A 494 10.52 -41.22 9.49
CA VAL A 494 9.77 -42.02 10.47
C VAL A 494 8.99 -41.14 11.46
N ARG A 495 9.57 -40.01 11.88
CA ARG A 495 8.89 -39.04 12.77
C ARG A 495 7.63 -38.49 12.11
N TYR A 496 7.72 -38.03 10.86
CA TYR A 496 6.56 -37.49 10.14
C TYR A 496 5.51 -38.55 9.82
N LEU A 497 5.90 -39.78 9.46
CA LEU A 497 4.94 -40.88 9.28
C LEU A 497 4.16 -41.22 10.55
N LYS A 498 4.81 -41.14 11.72
CA LYS A 498 4.12 -41.32 13.01
C LYS A 498 3.12 -40.20 13.29
N LEU A 499 3.50 -38.95 13.05
CA LEU A 499 2.59 -37.80 13.17
C LEU A 499 1.40 -37.90 12.21
N LEU A 500 1.63 -38.37 10.98
CA LEU A 500 0.58 -38.66 10.02
C LEU A 500 -0.39 -39.73 10.53
N LEU A 501 0.12 -40.86 11.01
CA LEU A 501 -0.71 -41.96 11.54
C LEU A 501 -1.41 -41.62 12.87
N GLU A 502 -0.93 -40.62 13.61
CA GLU A 502 -1.65 -40.07 14.76
C GLU A 502 -2.90 -39.28 14.32
N LEU A 503 -2.82 -38.56 13.20
CA LEU A 503 -3.96 -37.84 12.63
C LEU A 503 -4.90 -38.75 11.83
N GLU A 504 -4.35 -39.68 11.05
CA GLU A 504 -5.06 -40.57 10.15
C GLU A 504 -4.56 -42.02 10.30
N PRO A 505 -5.03 -42.77 11.31
CA PRO A 505 -4.52 -44.10 11.63
C PRO A 505 -4.71 -45.15 10.52
N ASP A 506 -5.70 -44.95 9.66
CA ASP A 506 -6.05 -45.87 8.57
C ASP A 506 -5.32 -45.52 7.24
N HIS A 507 -4.35 -44.61 7.26
CA HIS A 507 -3.59 -44.22 6.07
C HIS A 507 -2.67 -45.37 5.61
N GLU A 508 -3.12 -46.11 4.58
CA GLU A 508 -2.48 -47.35 4.11
C GLU A 508 -1.04 -47.14 3.65
N GLU A 509 -0.80 -46.08 2.85
CA GLU A 509 0.52 -45.79 2.26
C GLU A 509 1.57 -45.43 3.32
N ALA A 510 1.19 -44.59 4.29
CA ALA A 510 2.05 -44.21 5.41
C ALA A 510 2.41 -45.42 6.27
N SER A 511 1.45 -46.31 6.53
CA SER A 511 1.68 -47.55 7.28
C SER A 511 2.62 -48.51 6.54
N ALA A 512 2.46 -48.63 5.22
CA ALA A 512 3.32 -49.45 4.38
C ALA A 512 4.76 -48.92 4.37
N LEU A 513 4.93 -47.61 4.17
CA LEU A 513 6.24 -46.97 4.13
C LEU A 513 6.95 -47.06 5.49
N LEU A 514 6.23 -46.86 6.60
CA LEU A 514 6.78 -47.00 7.95
C LEU A 514 7.32 -48.42 8.22
N GLN A 515 6.63 -49.46 7.73
CA GLN A 515 7.09 -50.85 7.86
C GLN A 515 8.33 -51.17 7.03
N GLU A 516 8.62 -50.39 5.98
CA GLU A 516 9.86 -50.55 5.22
C GLU A 516 11.06 -49.97 5.97
N PHE A 517 10.88 -48.87 6.71
CA PHE A 517 11.91 -48.28 7.56
C PHE A 517 12.23 -49.08 8.83
N GLU A 518 11.28 -49.87 9.34
CA GLU A 518 11.46 -50.69 10.55
C GLU A 518 12.06 -52.09 10.29
N LYS A 519 12.34 -52.44 9.02
CA LYS A 519 13.01 -53.69 8.63
C LYS A 519 14.52 -53.55 8.59
#